data_AF-A0AAX1VRE0-F1
#
_entry.id   AF-A0AAX1VRE0-F1
#
_cell.length_a   1.000
_cell.length_b   1.000
_cell.length_c   1.000
_cell.angle_alpha   90.00
_cell.angle_beta   90.00
_cell.angle_gamma   90.00
#
_symmetry.space_group_name_H-M   'P 1'
#
loop_
_entity.id
_entity.type
_entity.pdbx_description
1 polymer ?
#
loop_
_entity_poly.entity_id
_entity_poly.type
_entity_poly.pdbx_seq_one_letter_code
_entity_poly.pdbx_strand_id
1 'polypeptide(L)'
;QEKIHESVWFDPPPAVIDRLLEIYQGSSSFAEANQYGRTLRLKFKDAQPTYKQADNLIRIAVANSQVGNSSELPHILRQLSSLDWGKGSLDALIKKHSLKVKF
;
A
#
# COMPACT_ATOMS: atom_id res chain seq x y z
N GLN A 1 3.10 -16.40 37.34
CA GLN A 1 3.89 -15.88 36.21
C GLN A 1 2.91 -15.23 35.24
N GLU A 2 2.77 -13.90 35.31
CA GLU A 2 2.03 -13.14 34.31
C GLU A 2 2.79 -13.21 32.99
N LYS A 3 2.20 -13.88 31.98
CA LYS A 3 2.64 -13.71 30.60
C LYS A 3 2.28 -12.28 30.21
N ILE A 4 3.29 -11.42 30.12
CA ILE A 4 3.16 -10.16 29.39
C ILE A 4 2.79 -10.57 27.97
N HIS A 5 1.52 -10.41 27.60
CA HIS A 5 1.13 -10.44 26.21
C HIS A 5 1.86 -9.26 25.56
N GLU A 6 2.91 -9.54 24.78
CA GLU A 6 3.46 -8.61 23.78
C GLU A 6 2.40 -8.39 22.70
N SER A 7 1.31 -7.76 23.11
CA SER A 7 0.09 -7.57 22.37
C SER A 7 0.10 -6.13 21.88
N VAL A 8 0.22 -5.94 20.56
CA VAL A 8 -0.51 -4.88 19.85
C VAL A 8 0.06 -3.45 19.98
N TRP A 9 1.16 -3.20 20.71
CA TRP A 9 1.67 -1.83 20.90
C TRP A 9 2.40 -1.20 19.69
N PHE A 10 2.71 -1.97 18.64
CA PHE A 10 3.55 -1.50 17.53
C PHE A 10 2.92 -1.55 16.14
N ASP A 11 1.72 -2.13 15.99
CA ASP A 11 1.06 -2.16 14.69
C ASP A 11 0.49 -0.77 14.39
N PRO A 12 0.85 -0.14 13.24
CA PRO A 12 0.29 1.14 12.87
C PRO A 12 -1.24 1.08 12.87
N PRO A 13 -1.95 1.96 13.58
CA PRO A 13 -3.40 1.99 13.53
C PRO A 13 -3.88 2.08 12.07
N PRO A 14 -4.98 1.41 11.68
CA PRO A 14 -5.48 1.45 10.30
C PRO A 14 -5.67 2.87 9.75
N ALA A 15 -6.05 3.82 10.61
CA ALA A 15 -6.18 5.24 10.27
C ALA A 15 -4.86 5.89 9.80
N VAL A 16 -3.71 5.41 10.28
CA VAL A 16 -2.39 5.88 9.83
C VAL A 16 -2.16 5.46 8.38
N ILE A 17 -2.52 4.22 8.03
CA ILE A 17 -2.43 3.75 6.65
C ILE A 17 -3.33 4.57 5.73
N ASP A 18 -4.57 4.83 6.14
CA ASP A 18 -5.50 5.64 5.34
C ASP A 18 -4.94 7.05 5.12
N ARG A 19 -4.35 7.67 6.16
CA ARG A 19 -3.72 8.99 6.03
C ARG A 19 -2.49 8.98 5.14
N LEU A 20 -1.68 7.93 5.19
CA LEU A 20 -0.53 7.78 4.28
C LEU A 20 -0.98 7.61 2.83
N LEU A 21 -2.09 6.93 2.58
CA LEU A 21 -2.68 6.84 1.24
C LEU A 21 -3.14 8.20 0.73
N GLU A 22 -3.75 9.04 1.59
CA GLU A 22 -4.13 10.41 1.23
C GLU A 22 -2.92 11.28 0.88
N ILE A 23 -1.83 11.20 1.66
CA ILE A 23 -0.57 11.89 1.37
C ILE A 23 0.01 11.37 0.04
N TYR A 24 0.05 10.05 -0.14
CA TYR A 24 0.57 9.42 -1.35
C TYR A 24 -0.21 9.86 -2.59
N GLN A 25 -1.53 9.95 -2.49
CA GLN A 25 -2.40 10.48 -3.54
C GLN A 25 -2.06 11.93 -3.93
N GLY A 26 -1.70 12.75 -2.94
CA GLY A 26 -1.32 14.14 -3.13
C GLY A 26 0.07 14.36 -3.76
N SER A 27 0.83 13.29 -4.06
CA SER A 27 2.16 13.42 -4.67
C SER A 27 2.09 14.20 -5.97
N SER A 28 2.81 15.32 -6.02
CA SER A 28 2.83 16.26 -7.15
C SER A 28 3.97 16.00 -8.14
N SER A 29 4.94 15.17 -7.73
CA SER A 29 6.08 14.78 -8.56
C SER A 29 6.45 13.30 -8.39
N PHE A 30 7.19 12.76 -9.36
CA PHE A 30 7.76 11.41 -9.30
C PHE A 30 8.68 11.21 -8.09
N ALA A 31 9.45 12.24 -7.71
CA ALA A 31 10.32 12.19 -6.54
C ALA A 31 9.51 12.05 -5.25
N GLU A 32 8.44 12.84 -5.09
CA GLU A 32 7.53 12.74 -3.95
C GLU A 32 6.83 11.38 -3.90
N ALA A 33 6.37 10.87 -5.04
CA ALA A 33 5.78 9.55 -5.11
C ALA A 33 6.76 8.46 -4.67
N ASN A 34 8.03 8.51 -5.06
CA ASN A 34 9.01 7.54 -4.53
C ASN A 34 9.26 7.74 -3.03
N GLN A 35 9.36 8.98 -2.55
CA GLN A 35 9.61 9.25 -1.13
C GLN A 35 8.46 8.76 -0.25
N TYR A 36 7.22 9.15 -0.56
CA TYR A 36 6.05 8.75 0.21
C TYR A 36 5.68 7.27 -0.02
N GLY A 37 5.88 6.76 -1.23
CA GLY A 37 5.70 5.34 -1.54
C GLY A 37 6.60 4.45 -0.68
N ARG A 38 7.87 4.84 -0.48
CA ARG A 38 8.79 4.12 0.41
C ARG A 38 8.29 4.09 1.85
N THR A 39 7.80 5.22 2.37
CA THR A 39 7.20 5.29 3.72
C THR A 39 5.96 4.40 3.82
N LEU A 40 5.08 4.47 2.83
CA LEU A 40 3.87 3.65 2.76
C LEU A 40 4.21 2.15 2.76
N ARG A 41 5.17 1.73 1.93
CA ARG A 41 5.64 0.34 1.85
C ARG A 41 6.10 -0.20 3.20
N LEU A 42 6.93 0.57 3.90
CA LEU A 42 7.43 0.19 5.22
C LEU A 42 6.27 0.00 6.20
N LYS A 43 5.31 0.92 6.23
CA LYS A 43 4.14 0.79 7.12
C LYS A 43 3.18 -0.32 6.71
N PHE A 44 3.03 -0.60 5.41
CA PHE A 44 2.28 -1.76 4.92
C PHE A 44 2.91 -3.08 5.38
N LYS A 45 4.22 -3.10 5.66
CA LYS A 45 4.91 -4.33 6.05
C LYS A 45 4.54 -4.72 7.47
N ASP A 46 4.39 -3.70 8.30
CA ASP A 46 4.09 -3.83 9.72
C ASP A 46 2.57 -3.99 9.95
N ALA A 47 1.72 -3.33 9.16
CA ALA A 47 0.30 -3.14 9.49
C ALA A 47 -0.72 -4.13 8.87
N GLN A 48 -0.30 -5.11 8.05
CA GLN A 48 -1.20 -6.04 7.32
C GLN A 48 -2.41 -5.32 6.66
N PRO A 49 -2.17 -4.51 5.61
CA PRO A 49 -3.19 -3.63 5.04
C PRO A 49 -4.40 -4.41 4.49
N THR A 50 -5.58 -3.81 4.68
CA THR A 50 -6.85 -4.41 4.29
C THR A 50 -7.03 -4.42 2.76
N TYR A 51 -7.90 -5.29 2.27
CA TYR A 51 -8.29 -5.31 0.85
C TYR A 51 -8.83 -3.95 0.36
N LYS A 52 -9.56 -3.22 1.22
CA LYS A 52 -10.06 -1.86 0.91
C LYS A 52 -8.92 -0.87 0.72
N GLN A 53 -7.87 -0.95 1.53
CA GLN A 53 -6.68 -0.10 1.40
C GLN A 53 -5.88 -0.43 0.13
N ALA A 54 -5.81 -1.70 -0.25
CA ALA A 54 -5.23 -2.12 -1.53
C ALA A 54 -6.03 -1.59 -2.74
N ASP A 55 -7.37 -1.69 -2.71
CA ASP A 55 -8.26 -1.13 -3.75
C ASP A 55 -8.06 0.39 -3.88
N ASN A 56 -7.93 1.10 -2.75
CA ASN A 56 -7.69 2.54 -2.74
C ASN A 56 -6.31 2.91 -3.32
N LEU A 57 -5.24 2.20 -2.93
CA LEU A 57 -3.89 2.38 -3.49
C LEU A 57 -3.90 2.25 -5.01
N ILE A 58 -4.53 1.20 -5.54
CA ILE A 58 -4.57 0.93 -6.98
C ILE A 58 -5.34 2.03 -7.69
N ARG A 59 -6.48 2.46 -7.15
CA ARG A 59 -7.24 3.60 -7.69
C ARG A 59 -6.42 4.88 -7.73
N ILE A 60 -5.66 5.16 -6.66
CA ILE A 60 -4.75 6.31 -6.60
C ILE A 60 -3.68 6.22 -7.69
N ALA A 61 -3.06 5.05 -7.86
CA ALA A 61 -2.01 4.84 -8.85
C ALA A 61 -2.50 5.00 -10.30
N VAL A 62 -3.74 4.61 -10.59
CA VAL A 62 -4.36 4.81 -11.91
C VAL A 62 -4.65 6.28 -12.17
N ALA A 63 -5.15 7.01 -11.16
CA ALA A 63 -5.52 8.41 -11.30
C ALA A 63 -4.34 9.38 -11.27
N ASN A 64 -3.26 9.03 -10.55
CA ASN A 64 -2.08 9.87 -10.37
C ASN A 64 -0.89 9.27 -11.13
N SER A 65 -0.52 9.86 -12.27
CA SER A 65 0.60 9.39 -13.09
C SER A 65 1.96 9.44 -12.39
N GLN A 66 2.15 10.29 -11.36
CA GLN A 66 3.40 10.30 -10.58
C GLN A 66 3.49 9.04 -9.72
N VAL A 67 2.38 8.69 -9.05
CA VAL A 67 2.26 7.45 -8.27
C VAL A 67 2.30 6.22 -9.18
N GLY A 68 1.54 6.22 -10.27
CA GLY A 68 1.46 5.10 -11.22
C GLY A 68 2.79 4.75 -11.86
N ASN A 69 3.67 5.75 -12.07
CA ASN A 69 5.00 5.53 -12.62
C ASN A 69 6.08 5.33 -11.55
N SER A 70 5.78 5.56 -10.27
CA SER A 70 6.73 5.43 -9.15
C SER A 70 7.43 4.08 -9.15
N SER A 71 8.75 4.08 -8.90
CA SER A 71 9.53 2.84 -8.74
C SER A 71 9.14 2.08 -7.48
N GLU A 72 8.55 2.76 -6.49
CA GLU A 72 8.10 2.14 -5.26
C GLU A 72 6.78 1.36 -5.41
N LEU A 73 5.91 1.73 -6.35
CA LEU A 73 4.61 1.07 -6.54
C LEU A 73 4.75 -0.45 -6.80
N PRO A 74 5.62 -0.93 -7.70
CA PRO A 74 5.88 -2.37 -7.86
C PRO A 74 6.25 -3.07 -6.56
N HIS A 75 7.07 -2.45 -5.72
CA HIS A 75 7.48 -3.06 -4.45
C HIS A 75 6.31 -3.15 -3.46
N ILE A 76 5.46 -2.13 -3.39
CA ILE A 76 4.24 -2.15 -2.57
C ILE A 76 3.30 -3.25 -3.06
N LEU A 77 3.05 -3.35 -4.36
CA LEU A 77 2.18 -4.39 -4.94
C LEU A 77 2.72 -5.80 -4.68
N ARG A 78 4.03 -6.01 -4.78
CA ARG A 78 4.64 -7.31 -4.47
C ARG A 78 4.40 -7.72 -3.03
N GLN A 79 4.49 -6.77 -2.11
CA GLN A 79 4.21 -7.00 -0.70
C GLN A 79 2.72 -7.26 -0.44
N LEU A 80 1.82 -6.55 -1.11
CA LEU A 80 0.39 -6.83 -1.03
C LEU A 80 0.05 -8.23 -1.55
N SER A 81 0.78 -8.72 -2.55
CA SER A 81 0.55 -10.06 -3.12
C SER A 81 0.84 -11.22 -2.14
N SER A 82 1.60 -10.96 -1.08
CA SER A 82 1.94 -11.96 -0.04
C SER A 82 0.98 -11.96 1.15
N LEU A 83 -0.07 -11.14 1.14
CA LEU A 83 -1.08 -11.10 2.21
C LEU A 83 -2.07 -12.26 2.10
N ASP A 84 -2.77 -12.57 3.19
CA ASP A 84 -3.68 -13.73 3.30
C ASP A 84 -4.80 -13.74 2.26
N TRP A 85 -5.32 -12.57 1.89
CA TRP A 85 -6.33 -12.44 0.84
C TRP A 85 -5.78 -12.75 -0.57
N GLY A 86 -4.45 -12.83 -0.71
CA GLY A 86 -3.73 -13.50 -1.79
C GLY A 86 -3.51 -12.69 -3.07
N LYS A 87 -2.48 -13.10 -3.82
CA LYS A 87 -2.15 -12.55 -5.14
C LYS A 87 -3.33 -12.54 -6.13
N GLY A 88 -4.17 -13.58 -6.16
CA GLY A 88 -5.30 -13.64 -7.09
C GLY A 88 -6.29 -12.48 -6.93
N SER A 89 -6.56 -12.10 -5.68
CA SER A 89 -7.39 -10.94 -5.33
C SER A 89 -6.72 -9.62 -5.71
N LEU A 90 -5.38 -9.53 -5.59
CA LEU A 90 -4.62 -8.36 -6.03
C LEU A 90 -4.71 -8.20 -7.55
N ASP A 91 -4.48 -9.29 -8.28
CA ASP A 91 -4.54 -9.33 -9.74
C ASP A 91 -5.94 -8.94 -10.24
N ALA A 92 -7.00 -9.36 -9.53
CA ALA A 92 -8.37 -8.95 -9.81
C ALA A 92 -8.57 -7.43 -9.63
N LEU A 93 -8.01 -6.82 -8.57
CA LEU A 93 -8.05 -5.37 -8.37
C LEU A 93 -7.28 -4.61 -9.46
N ILE A 94 -6.08 -5.07 -9.80
CA ILE A 94 -5.26 -4.47 -10.86
C ILE A 94 -6.00 -4.51 -12.20
N LYS A 95 -6.62 -5.65 -12.52
CA LYS A 95 -7.45 -5.81 -13.72
C LYS A 95 -8.69 -4.91 -13.69
N LYS A 96 -9.41 -4.88 -12.56
CA LYS A 96 -10.61 -4.05 -12.35
C LYS A 96 -10.33 -2.58 -12.65
N HIS A 97 -9.20 -2.05 -12.20
CA HIS A 97 -8.83 -0.64 -12.38
C HIS A 97 -7.96 -0.37 -13.61
N SER A 98 -7.61 -1.39 -14.40
CA SER A 98 -6.74 -1.27 -15.57
C SER A 98 -5.37 -0.64 -15.27
N LEU A 99 -4.80 -0.93 -14.09
CA LEU A 99 -3.47 -0.44 -13.72
C LEU A 99 -2.40 -1.13 -14.58
N LYS A 100 -1.62 -0.33 -15.33
CA LYS A 100 -0.53 -0.81 -16.18
C LYS A 100 0.76 -0.86 -15.37
N VAL A 101 1.07 -1.99 -14.76
CA VAL A 101 2.26 -2.17 -13.93
C VAL A 101 2.79 -3.60 -14.02
N LYS A 102 4.11 -3.77 -13.88
CA LYS A 102 4.78 -5.08 -13.75
C LYS A 102 5.53 -5.08 -12.42
N PHE A 103 5.40 -6.15 -11.64
CA PHE A 103 6.01 -6.26 -10.31
C PHE A 103 6.21 -7.71 -9.87
#